data_AF-A0A971WIG5-F1
#
_entry.id   AF-A0A971WIG5-F1
#
_cell.length_a   1.000
_cell.length_b   1.000
_cell.length_c   1.000
_cell.angle_alpha   90.00
_cell.angle_beta   90.00
_cell.angle_gamma   90.00
#
_symmetry.space_group_name_H-M   'P 1'
#
loop_
_entity.id
_entity.type
_entity.pdbx_description
1 polymer ?
#
loop_
_entity_poly.entity_id
_entity_poly.type
_entity_poly.pdbx_seq_one_letter_code
_entity_poly.pdbx_strand_id
1 'polypeptide(L)'
;MFIKITPFDTLFFRTGRPFSGGVDTWVDAVFPPFPSTLYGAIRSFLIFHMGTIEEFKKGKFKEIIGTPSEKGSLVLKGPFLYKKDDVFLKPPLDIVYVSDEENLQPLKLLEKPDLFVSDYGPENILIWPEENAAEEAEGVIDLVEFMSYLENKQDEYGFL
;
A
#
# COMPACT_ATOMS: atom_id res chain seq x y z
N MET A 1 10.80 -7.90 12.84
CA MET A 1 11.98 -7.06 12.55
C MET A 1 11.59 -6.02 11.52
N PHE A 2 11.99 -4.76 11.72
CA PHE A 2 11.86 -3.70 10.71
C PHE A 2 13.23 -3.46 10.07
N ILE A 3 13.25 -3.28 8.74
CA ILE A 3 14.43 -2.83 7.99
C ILE A 3 14.13 -1.43 7.51
N LYS A 4 14.90 -0.44 7.95
CA LYS A 4 14.75 0.96 7.53
C LYS A 4 15.58 1.17 6.26
N ILE A 5 14.95 1.64 5.21
CA ILE A 5 15.59 1.98 3.95
C ILE A 5 15.42 3.48 3.75
N THR A 6 16.51 4.23 3.93
CA THR A 6 16.53 5.68 3.69
C THR A 6 17.07 5.94 2.30
N PRO A 7 16.28 6.52 1.39
CA PRO A 7 16.78 6.88 0.08
C PRO A 7 17.80 8.01 0.17
N PHE A 8 18.89 7.91 -0.60
CA PHE A 8 19.89 8.98 -0.70
C PHE A 8 19.40 10.18 -1.53
N ASP A 9 18.47 9.93 -2.45
CA ASP A 9 17.85 10.92 -3.35
C ASP A 9 16.45 10.41 -3.76
N THR A 10 15.78 11.12 -4.65
CA THR A 10 14.46 10.79 -5.18
C THR A 10 14.44 9.38 -5.78
N LEU A 11 13.44 8.58 -5.37
CA LEU A 11 13.19 7.26 -5.94
C LEU A 11 12.12 7.35 -7.02
N PHE A 12 12.27 6.52 -8.05
CA PHE A 12 11.28 6.39 -9.12
C PHE A 12 10.76 4.95 -9.20
N PHE A 13 9.46 4.78 -9.05
CA PHE A 13 8.78 3.49 -9.10
C PHE A 13 7.75 3.49 -10.22
N ARG A 14 8.11 2.88 -11.35
CA ARG A 14 7.28 2.91 -12.56
C ARG A 14 5.99 2.10 -12.41
N THR A 15 4.93 2.54 -13.08
CA THR A 15 3.80 1.67 -13.42
C THR A 15 4.18 0.55 -14.41
N GLY A 16 3.26 -0.40 -14.62
CA GLY A 16 3.38 -1.47 -15.61
C GLY A 16 3.23 -1.03 -17.07
N ARG A 17 3.01 0.27 -17.34
CA ARG A 17 2.87 0.78 -18.70
C ARG A 17 4.19 0.62 -19.48
N PRO A 18 4.16 0.27 -20.78
CA PRO A 18 5.34 0.29 -21.62
C PRO A 18 6.02 1.66 -21.58
N PHE A 19 7.35 1.66 -21.65
CA PHE A 19 8.13 2.89 -21.77
C PHE A 19 9.33 2.60 -22.67
N SER A 20 9.41 3.32 -23.77
CA SER A 20 10.51 3.25 -24.73
C SER A 20 11.17 4.62 -24.85
N GLY A 21 12.47 4.68 -24.57
CA GLY A 21 13.24 5.92 -24.69
C GLY A 21 13.14 6.48 -26.12
N GLY A 22 12.72 7.75 -26.23
CA GLY A 22 12.55 8.44 -27.51
C GLY A 22 11.15 8.37 -28.13
N VAL A 23 10.24 7.58 -27.55
CA VAL A 23 8.82 7.52 -27.97
C VAL A 23 7.93 8.12 -26.89
N ASP A 24 8.13 7.69 -25.65
CA ASP A 24 7.33 8.13 -24.51
C ASP A 24 8.02 9.30 -23.80
N THR A 25 7.27 10.38 -23.57
CA THR A 25 7.77 11.60 -22.90
C THR A 25 7.36 11.70 -21.44
N TRP A 26 6.44 10.85 -20.99
CA TRP A 26 5.88 10.89 -19.64
C TRP A 26 5.62 9.50 -19.09
N VAL A 27 5.81 9.33 -17.78
CA VAL A 27 5.65 8.05 -17.11
C VAL A 27 5.09 8.24 -15.71
N ASP A 28 3.99 7.55 -15.45
CA ASP A 28 3.37 7.47 -14.14
C ASP A 28 4.29 6.76 -13.13
N ALA A 29 4.41 7.36 -11.94
CA ALA A 29 5.02 6.74 -10.78
C ALA A 29 3.95 6.21 -9.81
N VAL A 30 4.28 5.16 -9.06
CA VAL A 30 3.41 4.58 -8.02
C VAL A 30 4.12 4.67 -6.68
N PHE A 31 3.44 5.25 -5.68
CA PHE A 31 3.95 5.34 -4.32
C PHE A 31 2.86 5.02 -3.27
N PRO A 32 3.20 4.29 -2.19
CA PRO A 32 4.42 3.50 -1.96
C PRO A 32 4.69 2.45 -3.05
N PRO A 33 5.93 1.95 -3.20
CA PRO A 33 6.24 0.95 -4.21
C PRO A 33 5.49 -0.36 -3.95
N PHE A 34 5.29 -1.15 -5.01
CA PHE A 34 4.78 -2.50 -4.84
C PHE A 34 5.70 -3.34 -3.92
N PRO A 35 5.14 -4.21 -3.05
CA PRO A 35 5.95 -5.11 -2.23
C PRO A 35 6.92 -5.98 -3.03
N SER A 36 6.55 -6.34 -4.26
CA SER A 36 7.40 -7.08 -5.20
C SER A 36 8.68 -6.34 -5.58
N THR A 37 8.65 -5.00 -5.67
CA THR A 37 9.83 -4.17 -5.96
C THR A 37 10.87 -4.30 -4.85
N LEU A 38 10.45 -4.12 -3.59
CA LEU A 38 11.35 -4.30 -2.44
C LEU A 38 11.78 -5.76 -2.26
N TYR A 39 10.87 -6.71 -2.49
CA TYR A 39 11.21 -8.13 -2.48
C TYR A 39 12.32 -8.43 -3.50
N GLY A 40 12.18 -7.94 -4.73
CA GLY A 40 13.19 -8.10 -5.77
C GLY A 40 14.52 -7.46 -5.42
N ALA A 41 14.52 -6.25 -4.84
CA ALA A 41 15.73 -5.56 -4.42
C ALA A 41 16.48 -6.32 -3.31
N ILE A 42 15.78 -6.71 -2.24
CA ILE A 42 16.34 -7.48 -1.12
C ILE A 42 16.82 -8.85 -1.60
N ARG A 43 16.01 -9.54 -2.42
CA ARG A 43 16.37 -10.85 -2.98
C ARG A 43 17.62 -10.76 -3.84
N SER A 44 17.73 -9.74 -4.68
CA SER A 44 18.91 -9.52 -5.54
C SER A 44 20.16 -9.26 -4.69
N PHE A 45 20.05 -8.42 -3.65
CA PHE A 45 21.13 -8.21 -2.69
C PHE A 45 21.57 -9.52 -2.04
N LEU A 46 20.63 -10.33 -1.57
CA LEU A 46 20.93 -11.63 -0.93
C LEU A 46 21.58 -12.62 -1.89
N ILE A 47 21.18 -12.66 -3.17
CA ILE A 47 21.84 -13.51 -4.18
C ILE A 47 23.33 -13.21 -4.25
N PHE A 48 23.70 -11.93 -4.37
CA PHE A 48 25.11 -11.51 -4.48
C PHE A 48 25.86 -11.57 -3.14
N HIS A 49 25.15 -11.48 -2.03
CA HIS A 49 25.75 -11.61 -0.71
C HIS A 49 26.07 -13.08 -0.36
N MET A 50 25.20 -14.02 -0.74
CA MET A 50 25.33 -15.44 -0.41
C MET A 50 26.13 -16.24 -1.44
N GLY A 51 26.23 -15.75 -2.68
CA GLY A 51 26.95 -16.43 -3.75
C GLY A 51 26.78 -15.75 -5.11
N THR A 52 26.56 -16.56 -6.15
CA THR A 52 26.42 -16.08 -7.52
C THR A 52 25.02 -16.31 -8.10
N ILE A 53 24.70 -15.60 -9.18
CA ILE A 53 23.43 -15.79 -9.90
C ILE A 53 23.26 -17.22 -10.44
N GLU A 54 24.35 -17.88 -10.85
CA GLU A 54 24.31 -19.25 -11.36
C GLU A 54 24.03 -20.27 -10.25
N GLU A 55 24.58 -20.05 -9.05
CA GLU A 55 24.25 -20.87 -7.88
C GLU A 55 22.80 -20.68 -7.43
N PHE A 56 22.29 -19.44 -7.48
CA PHE A 56 20.88 -19.15 -7.24
C PHE A 56 19.97 -19.87 -8.26
N LYS A 57 20.28 -19.80 -9.56
CA LYS A 57 19.53 -20.50 -10.61
C LYS A 57 19.54 -22.03 -10.42
N LYS A 58 20.66 -22.58 -9.94
CA LYS A 58 20.79 -24.01 -9.58
C LYS A 58 20.09 -24.38 -8.27
N GLY A 59 19.49 -23.43 -7.57
CA GLY A 59 18.72 -23.66 -6.35
C GLY A 59 19.56 -23.84 -5.08
N LYS A 60 20.84 -23.43 -5.06
CA LYS A 60 21.74 -23.57 -3.90
C LYS A 60 21.15 -22.96 -2.62
N PHE A 61 20.35 -21.90 -2.76
CA PHE A 61 19.75 -21.14 -1.66
C PHE A 61 18.21 -21.19 -1.66
N LYS A 62 17.63 -22.25 -2.25
CA LYS A 62 16.17 -22.39 -2.47
C LYS A 62 15.35 -22.15 -1.20
N GLU A 63 15.78 -22.68 -0.07
CA GLU A 63 15.02 -22.58 1.18
C GLU A 63 14.81 -21.13 1.64
N ILE A 64 15.79 -20.25 1.44
CA ILE A 64 15.74 -18.86 1.96
C ILE A 64 15.15 -17.92 0.91
N ILE A 65 15.75 -17.89 -0.28
CA ILE A 65 15.44 -16.90 -1.32
C ILE A 65 14.74 -17.52 -2.54
N GLY A 66 14.39 -18.80 -2.50
CA GLY A 66 13.66 -19.48 -3.57
C GLY A 66 14.51 -19.75 -4.82
N THR A 67 13.82 -19.95 -5.95
CA THR A 67 14.39 -20.15 -7.29
C THR A 67 13.79 -19.11 -8.25
N PRO A 68 14.22 -18.99 -9.52
CA PRO A 68 13.59 -18.05 -10.46
C PRO A 68 12.06 -18.14 -10.54
N SER A 69 11.48 -19.33 -10.30
CA SER A 69 10.04 -19.57 -10.35
C SER A 69 9.35 -19.82 -9.01
N GLU A 70 10.10 -20.05 -7.93
CA GLU A 70 9.54 -20.41 -6.61
C GLU A 70 10.01 -19.46 -5.51
N LYS A 71 9.15 -19.21 -4.51
CA LYS A 71 9.50 -18.41 -3.33
C LYS A 71 10.18 -19.31 -2.27
N GLY A 72 11.10 -18.74 -1.52
CA GLY A 72 11.68 -19.37 -0.32
C GLY A 72 10.96 -18.88 0.94
N SER A 73 11.64 -18.97 2.08
CA SER A 73 11.13 -18.55 3.39
C SER A 73 11.17 -17.02 3.61
N LEU A 74 11.78 -16.25 2.71
CA LEU A 74 11.76 -14.79 2.77
C LEU A 74 10.33 -14.26 2.60
N VAL A 75 9.83 -13.55 3.60
CA VAL A 75 8.51 -12.92 3.59
C VAL A 75 8.63 -11.44 3.94
N LEU A 76 7.95 -10.59 3.17
CA LEU A 76 7.80 -9.16 3.46
C LEU A 76 6.33 -8.86 3.74
N LYS A 77 6.06 -8.10 4.81
CA LYS A 77 4.70 -7.65 5.13
C LYS A 77 4.28 -6.42 4.32
N GLY A 78 5.24 -5.63 3.88
CA GLY A 78 5.00 -4.49 3.01
C GLY A 78 6.11 -3.46 3.13
N PRO A 79 6.22 -2.54 2.14
CA PRO A 79 6.78 -1.24 2.44
C PRO A 79 5.83 -0.51 3.39
N PHE A 80 6.38 0.07 4.44
CA PHE A 80 5.70 1.04 5.27
C PHE A 80 6.46 2.35 5.17
N LEU A 81 5.72 3.46 5.23
CA LEU A 81 6.35 4.76 5.32
C LEU A 81 6.79 4.99 6.76
N TYR A 82 7.94 5.63 6.92
CA TYR A 82 8.56 5.81 8.22
C TYR A 82 9.16 7.20 8.31
N LYS A 83 8.77 7.95 9.35
CA LYS A 83 9.25 9.32 9.58
C LYS A 83 9.28 9.58 11.08
N LYS A 84 10.41 10.09 11.60
CA LYS A 84 10.59 10.47 13.01
C LYS A 84 10.17 9.39 14.03
N ASP A 85 10.47 8.14 13.74
CA ASP A 85 10.11 6.99 14.59
C ASP A 85 8.66 6.49 14.52
N ASP A 86 7.84 7.13 13.70
CA ASP A 86 6.45 6.72 13.44
C ASP A 86 6.32 6.00 12.10
N VAL A 87 5.39 5.03 12.08
CA VAL A 87 5.00 4.26 10.90
C VAL A 87 3.72 4.86 10.33
N PHE A 88 3.69 5.06 9.02
CA PHE A 88 2.57 5.63 8.29
C PHE A 88 2.05 4.65 7.23
N LEU A 89 0.74 4.61 7.08
CA LEU A 89 0.01 3.77 6.14
C LEU A 89 -0.92 4.64 5.28
N LYS A 90 -1.34 4.11 4.13
CA LYS A 90 -2.46 4.72 3.41
C LYS A 90 -3.74 4.56 4.24
N PRO A 91 -4.62 5.57 4.26
CA PRO A 91 -5.93 5.43 4.87
C PRO A 91 -6.69 4.25 4.21
N PRO A 92 -7.45 3.47 4.99
CA PRO A 92 -8.47 2.56 4.47
C PRO A 92 -9.40 3.26 3.47
N LEU A 93 -9.88 2.54 2.46
CA LEU A 93 -10.66 3.13 1.36
C LEU A 93 -12.07 3.57 1.77
N ASP A 94 -12.55 3.08 2.91
CA ASP A 94 -13.78 3.51 3.55
C ASP A 94 -13.59 4.74 4.44
N ILE A 95 -12.36 5.25 4.60
CA ILE A 95 -12.13 6.56 5.20
C ILE A 95 -12.10 7.61 4.09
N VAL A 96 -12.89 8.67 4.28
CA VAL A 96 -13.07 9.79 3.33
C VAL A 96 -12.65 11.11 3.96
N TYR A 97 -12.21 12.04 3.12
CA TYR A 97 -11.94 13.43 3.50
C TYR A 97 -13.23 14.24 3.43
N VAL A 98 -13.55 14.98 4.50
CA VAL A 98 -14.75 15.80 4.59
C VAL A 98 -14.35 17.27 4.49
N SER A 99 -14.66 17.90 3.35
CA SER A 99 -14.09 19.20 2.97
C SER A 99 -14.44 20.36 3.90
N ASP A 100 -15.57 20.30 4.60
CA ASP A 100 -16.01 21.35 5.52
C ASP A 100 -15.35 21.25 6.92
N GLU A 101 -14.85 20.08 7.29
CA GLU A 101 -14.32 19.79 8.64
C GLU A 101 -12.79 19.60 8.68
N GLU A 102 -12.15 19.52 7.50
CA GLU A 102 -10.70 19.25 7.35
C GLU A 102 -10.25 17.97 8.11
N ASN A 103 -11.12 16.97 8.23
CA ASN A 103 -10.86 15.71 8.93
C ASN A 103 -11.11 14.48 8.03
N LEU A 104 -10.64 13.33 8.51
CA LEU A 104 -10.93 12.03 7.91
C LEU A 104 -12.00 11.29 8.71
N GLN A 105 -13.02 10.77 8.04
CA GLN A 105 -14.12 10.03 8.67
C GLN A 105 -14.45 8.74 7.92
N PRO A 106 -14.89 7.68 8.61
CA PRO A 106 -15.30 6.44 7.96
C PRO A 106 -16.71 6.58 7.36
N LEU A 107 -16.89 6.00 6.17
CA LEU A 107 -18.20 5.77 5.57
C LEU A 107 -19.07 4.96 6.53
N LYS A 108 -20.38 5.20 6.48
CA LYS A 108 -21.35 4.50 7.33
C LYS A 108 -21.84 3.25 6.62
N LEU A 109 -21.81 2.13 7.34
CA LEU A 109 -22.38 0.87 6.91
C LEU A 109 -23.88 0.87 7.19
N LEU A 110 -24.70 0.74 6.14
CA LEU A 110 -26.16 0.70 6.24
C LEU A 110 -26.70 -0.56 5.57
N GLU A 111 -27.83 -1.07 6.06
CA GLU A 111 -28.61 -2.05 5.33
C GLU A 111 -29.03 -1.45 3.98
N LYS A 112 -28.89 -2.24 2.91
CA LYS A 112 -29.18 -1.77 1.57
C LYS A 112 -30.67 -1.40 1.45
N PRO A 113 -31.02 -0.14 1.11
CA PRO A 113 -32.42 0.23 0.92
C PRO A 113 -32.99 -0.41 -0.35
N ASP A 114 -34.31 -0.59 -0.40
CA ASP A 114 -35.01 -1.16 -1.56
C ASP A 114 -34.81 -0.32 -2.84
N LEU A 115 -34.62 0.99 -2.68
CA LEU A 115 -34.37 1.94 -3.77
C LEU A 115 -32.98 1.79 -4.39
N PHE A 116 -32.03 1.14 -3.70
CA PHE A 116 -30.69 0.91 -4.24
C PHE A 116 -30.72 -0.30 -5.20
N VAL A 117 -30.71 0.01 -6.50
CA VAL A 117 -30.70 -0.95 -7.59
C VAL A 117 -29.27 -1.22 -8.02
N SER A 118 -28.86 -2.48 -7.97
CA SER A 118 -27.56 -2.94 -8.45
C SER A 118 -27.71 -4.36 -8.99
N ASP A 119 -26.94 -4.71 -10.03
CA ASP A 119 -26.93 -6.06 -10.60
C ASP A 119 -26.45 -7.10 -9.58
N TYR A 120 -25.61 -6.66 -8.64
CA TYR A 120 -25.24 -7.40 -7.44
C TYR A 120 -26.09 -6.86 -6.28
N GLY A 121 -26.74 -7.73 -5.51
CA GLY A 121 -27.58 -7.32 -4.37
C GLY A 121 -26.85 -7.48 -3.04
N PRO A 122 -25.96 -6.54 -2.64
CA PRO A 122 -25.32 -6.64 -1.34
C PRO A 122 -26.35 -6.42 -0.23
N GLU A 123 -26.19 -7.10 0.90
CA GLU A 123 -27.06 -6.88 2.07
C GLU A 123 -26.82 -5.50 2.71
N ASN A 124 -25.57 -5.03 2.66
CA ASN A 124 -25.13 -3.77 3.26
C ASN A 124 -24.35 -2.93 2.24
N ILE A 125 -24.38 -1.62 2.43
CA ILE A 125 -23.64 -0.65 1.63
C ILE A 125 -22.83 0.29 2.52
N LEU A 126 -21.67 0.71 2.05
CA LEU A 126 -20.90 1.82 2.64
C LEU A 126 -21.30 3.09 1.91
N ILE A 127 -21.78 4.09 2.64
CA ILE A 127 -22.21 5.37 2.07
C ILE A 127 -21.85 6.53 2.99
N TRP A 128 -21.69 7.70 2.39
CA TRP A 128 -21.66 8.96 3.10
C TRP A 128 -23.10 9.50 3.19
N PRO A 129 -23.74 9.52 4.36
CA PRO A 129 -25.16 9.87 4.48
C PRO A 129 -25.41 11.38 4.60
N GLU A 130 -24.37 12.17 4.87
CA GLU A 130 -24.48 13.60 5.13
C GLU A 130 -24.57 14.42 3.83
N GLU A 131 -25.09 15.65 3.93
CA GLU A 131 -25.28 16.53 2.75
C GLU A 131 -23.97 17.16 2.24
N ASN A 132 -22.95 17.26 3.09
CA ASN A 132 -21.65 17.78 2.72
C ASN A 132 -20.87 16.81 1.83
N ALA A 133 -19.89 17.34 1.09
CA ALA A 133 -19.09 16.55 0.18
C ALA A 133 -18.06 15.70 0.95
N ALA A 134 -18.00 14.42 0.59
CA ALA A 134 -16.94 13.51 0.98
C ALA A 134 -16.11 13.12 -0.24
N GLU A 135 -14.79 13.18 -0.09
CA GLU A 135 -13.80 12.91 -1.14
C GLU A 135 -12.88 11.74 -0.75
N GLU A 136 -12.18 11.16 -1.71
CA GLU A 136 -11.19 10.11 -1.41
C GLU A 136 -10.08 10.68 -0.51
N ALA A 137 -9.77 9.96 0.57
CA ALA A 137 -8.71 10.38 1.48
C ALA A 137 -7.33 10.27 0.80
N GLU A 138 -6.70 11.41 0.53
CA GLU A 138 -5.29 11.48 0.13
C GLU A 138 -4.36 11.55 1.35
N GLY A 139 -3.09 11.19 1.17
CA GLY A 139 -2.07 11.25 2.22
C GLY A 139 -1.88 9.95 3.00
N VAL A 140 -1.48 10.09 4.26
CA VAL A 140 -1.16 8.96 5.15
C VAL A 140 -1.70 9.16 6.57
N ILE A 141 -1.99 8.05 7.23
CA ILE A 141 -2.33 8.02 8.66
C ILE A 141 -1.24 7.28 9.43
N ASP A 142 -0.99 7.68 10.67
CA ASP A 142 -0.04 6.97 11.51
C ASP A 142 -0.60 5.65 12.04
N LEU A 143 0.28 4.81 12.57
CA LEU A 143 -0.10 3.49 13.05
C LEU A 143 -1.06 3.53 14.25
N VAL A 144 -1.03 4.57 15.09
CA VAL A 144 -1.95 4.72 16.23
C VAL A 144 -3.36 4.98 15.71
N GLU A 145 -3.50 5.93 14.79
CA GLU A 145 -4.78 6.24 14.12
C GLU A 145 -5.33 5.01 13.39
N PHE A 146 -4.48 4.30 12.65
CA PHE A 146 -4.88 3.07 11.96
C PHE A 146 -5.36 1.96 12.93
N MET A 147 -4.71 1.82 14.09
CA MET A 147 -5.14 0.85 15.10
C MET A 147 -6.46 1.27 15.75
N SER A 148 -6.64 2.56 16.04
CA SER A 148 -7.93 3.10 16.52
C SER A 148 -9.06 2.84 15.53
N TYR A 149 -8.77 2.93 14.22
CA TYR A 149 -9.71 2.58 13.15
C TYR A 149 -10.10 1.10 13.18
N LEU A 150 -9.11 0.20 13.22
CA LEU A 150 -9.39 -1.25 13.25
C LEU A 150 -10.19 -1.68 14.49
N GLU A 151 -10.03 -0.96 15.60
CA GLU A 151 -10.74 -1.21 16.85
C GLU A 151 -12.07 -0.45 16.95
N ASN A 152 -12.41 0.34 15.92
CA ASN A 152 -13.61 1.17 15.86
C ASN A 152 -13.79 2.06 17.11
N LYS A 153 -12.71 2.72 17.52
CA LYS A 153 -12.66 3.51 18.78
C LYS A 153 -13.10 4.96 18.64
N GLN A 154 -13.11 5.49 17.41
CA GLN A 154 -13.40 6.89 17.12
C GLN A 154 -13.96 7.03 15.70
N ASP A 155 -14.58 8.17 15.42
CA ASP A 155 -15.19 8.47 14.12
C ASP A 155 -14.38 9.49 13.29
N GLU A 156 -13.29 10.02 13.85
CA GLU A 156 -12.42 11.01 13.22
C GLU A 156 -10.95 10.60 13.32
N TYR A 157 -10.17 10.86 12.27
CA TYR A 157 -8.76 10.45 12.19
C TYR A 157 -7.87 11.60 11.70
N GLY A 158 -6.69 11.71 12.31
CA GLY A 158 -5.63 12.59 11.83
C GLY A 158 -4.90 12.02 10.61
N PHE A 159 -4.41 12.89 9.73
CA PHE A 159 -3.64 12.52 8.53
C PHE A 159 -2.50 13.51 8.23
N LEU A 160 -1.61 13.10 7.33
CA LEU A 160 -0.37 13.82 6.97
C LEU A 160 -0.09 13.77 5.47
#